data_AF-W1XAK8-F1
#
_entry.id   AF-W1XAK8-F1
#
_cell.length_a   1.000
_cell.length_b   1.000
_cell.length_c   1.000
_cell.angle_alpha   90.00
_cell.angle_beta   90.00
_cell.angle_gamma   90.00
#
_symmetry.space_group_name_H-M   'P 1'
#
loop_
_entity.id
_entity.type
_entity.pdbx_description
1 polymer ?
#
loop_
_entity_poly.entity_id
_entity_poly.type
_entity_poly.pdbx_seq_one_letter_code
_entity_poly.pdbx_strand_id
1 'polypeptide(L)'
;MSSPAILAAIAMPQFLSAADKARNAKETADIQIIKNATQLYMIDKNVDTPPTVENLYKEGYLTEHVKTAKGKEYTITYEAVSGGTSKS
;
A
#
# COMPACT_ATOMS: atom_id res chain seq x y z
N MET A 1 -7.41 29.95 -51.04
CA MET A 1 -8.44 29.85 -49.99
C MET A 1 -8.06 28.69 -49.09
N SER A 2 -7.70 29.03 -47.86
CA SER A 2 -7.13 28.16 -46.85
C SER A 2 -8.25 27.39 -46.15
N SER A 3 -8.28 26.07 -46.26
CA SER A 3 -9.13 25.25 -45.40
C SER A 3 -8.34 24.94 -44.13
N PRO A 4 -8.65 25.54 -42.97
CA PRO A 4 -8.13 25.02 -41.72
C PRO A 4 -8.83 23.68 -41.49
N ALA A 5 -8.12 22.58 -41.74
CA ALA A 5 -8.50 21.29 -41.17
C ALA A 5 -8.35 21.43 -39.66
N ILE A 6 -9.45 21.77 -38.99
CA ILE A 6 -9.52 21.95 -37.54
C ILE A 6 -9.13 20.62 -36.92
N LEU A 7 -7.88 20.55 -36.47
CA LEU A 7 -7.36 19.50 -35.63
C LEU A 7 -8.06 19.64 -34.28
N ALA A 8 -9.23 19.03 -34.13
CA ALA A 8 -9.87 18.86 -32.83
C ALA A 8 -9.00 17.87 -32.03
N ALA A 9 -8.00 18.40 -31.33
CA ALA A 9 -7.35 17.69 -30.24
C ALA A 9 -8.39 17.52 -29.13
N ILE A 10 -9.19 16.46 -29.22
CA ILE A 10 -10.00 16.01 -28.10
C ILE A 10 -8.98 15.59 -27.05
N ALA A 11 -8.65 16.50 -26.14
CA ALA A 11 -7.90 16.18 -24.95
C ALA A 11 -8.71 15.12 -24.21
N MET A 12 -8.26 13.87 -24.29
CA MET A 12 -8.88 12.78 -23.55
C MET A 12 -8.81 13.16 -22.06
N PRO A 13 -9.95 13.28 -21.36
CA PRO A 13 -9.92 13.64 -19.95
C PRO A 13 -9.20 12.53 -19.18
N GLN A 14 -8.03 12.85 -18.62
CA GLN A 14 -7.15 11.90 -17.91
C GLN A 14 -7.70 11.48 -16.52
N PHE A 15 -9.03 11.49 -16.35
CA PHE A 15 -9.73 11.20 -15.10
C PHE A 15 -9.53 9.76 -14.61
N LEU A 16 -9.22 8.83 -15.52
CA LEU A 16 -8.86 7.46 -15.16
C LEU A 16 -7.59 7.43 -14.30
N SER A 17 -6.62 8.31 -14.54
CA SER A 17 -5.35 8.29 -13.80
C SER A 17 -5.44 8.82 -12.37
N ALA A 18 -6.38 9.73 -12.06
CA ALA A 18 -6.49 10.32 -10.72
C ALA A 18 -7.13 9.35 -9.73
N ALA A 19 -8.18 8.64 -10.16
CA ALA A 19 -8.82 7.60 -9.35
C ALA A 19 -7.89 6.42 -9.11
N ASP A 20 -7.14 5.98 -10.13
CA ASP A 20 -6.15 4.91 -9.98
C ASP A 20 -4.94 5.36 -9.14
N LYS A 21 -4.47 6.60 -9.29
CA LYS A 21 -3.44 7.16 -8.38
C LYS A 21 -3.93 7.22 -6.93
N ALA A 22 -5.17 7.62 -6.70
CA ALA A 22 -5.74 7.68 -5.34
C ALA A 22 -5.85 6.28 -4.72
N ARG A 23 -6.25 5.27 -5.50
CA ARG A 23 -6.29 3.87 -5.04
C ARG A 23 -4.90 3.35 -4.70
N ASN A 24 -3.91 3.55 -5.58
CA ASN A 24 -2.53 3.14 -5.32
C ASN A 24 -1.92 3.88 -4.12
N ALA A 25 -2.20 5.18 -3.97
CA ALA A 25 -1.74 5.96 -2.83
C ALA A 25 -2.36 5.47 -1.53
N LYS A 26 -3.67 5.15 -1.54
CA LYS A 26 -4.36 4.54 -0.40
C LYS A 26 -3.72 3.20 -0.04
N GLU A 27 -3.52 2.30 -1.00
CA GLU A 27 -2.89 1.00 -0.73
C GLU A 27 -1.46 1.15 -0.21
N THR A 28 -0.70 2.11 -0.72
CA THR A 28 0.66 2.39 -0.23
C THR A 28 0.63 2.90 1.21
N ALA A 29 -0.29 3.80 1.55
CA ALA A 29 -0.48 4.30 2.90
C ALA A 29 -0.92 3.18 3.85
N ASP A 30 -1.89 2.36 3.44
CA ASP A 30 -2.37 1.20 4.21
C ASP A 30 -1.22 0.24 4.51
N ILE A 31 -0.39 -0.09 3.51
CA ILE A 31 0.81 -0.95 3.67
C ILE A 31 1.81 -0.34 4.67
N GLN A 32 2.07 0.96 4.58
CA GLN A 32 3.00 1.64 5.50
C GLN A 32 2.47 1.66 6.93
N ILE A 33 1.17 1.92 7.11
CA ILE A 33 0.51 1.89 8.42
C ILE A 33 0.64 0.49 9.03
N ILE A 34 0.30 -0.55 8.26
CA ILE A 34 0.42 -1.95 8.70
C ILE A 34 1.87 -2.28 9.05
N LYS A 35 2.83 -1.90 8.21
CA LYS A 35 4.26 -2.15 8.44
C LYS A 35 4.74 -1.48 9.73
N ASN A 36 4.37 -0.22 9.95
CA ASN A 36 4.75 0.54 11.15
C ASN A 36 4.12 -0.08 12.40
N ALA A 37 2.83 -0.44 12.35
CA ALA A 37 2.14 -1.13 13.42
C ALA A 37 2.78 -2.49 13.73
N THR A 38 3.11 -3.27 12.70
CA THR A 38 3.82 -4.55 12.81
C THR A 38 5.16 -4.37 13.50
N GLN A 39 5.98 -3.41 13.06
CA GLN A 39 7.28 -3.13 13.66
C GLN A 39 7.15 -2.66 15.11
N LEU A 40 6.19 -1.79 15.40
CA LEU A 40 5.96 -1.30 16.76
C LEU A 40 5.55 -2.45 17.68
N TYR A 41 4.66 -3.34 17.24
CA TYR A 41 4.28 -4.54 17.99
C TYR A 41 5.47 -5.47 18.23
N MET A 42 6.30 -5.71 17.21
CA MET A 42 7.48 -6.56 17.33
C MET A 42 8.50 -5.98 18.31
N ILE A 43 8.67 -4.65 18.34
CA ILE A 43 9.53 -3.94 19.30
C ILE A 43 8.94 -4.00 20.71
N ASP A 44 7.65 -3.69 20.87
CA ASP A 44 6.97 -3.64 22.17
C ASP A 44 6.91 -5.02 22.84
N LYS A 45 6.53 -6.05 22.09
CA LYS A 45 6.45 -7.43 22.58
C LYS A 45 7.79 -8.15 22.57
N ASN A 46 8.82 -7.55 21.97
CA ASN A 46 10.13 -8.14 21.75
C ASN A 46 10.04 -9.53 21.09
N VAL A 47 9.26 -9.60 20.00
CA VAL A 47 9.04 -10.83 19.21
C VAL A 47 9.57 -10.67 17.79
N ASP A 48 10.25 -11.71 17.31
CA ASP A 48 10.72 -11.79 15.92
C ASP A 48 9.65 -12.31 14.95
N THR A 49 8.50 -12.73 15.47
CA THR A 49 7.37 -13.19 14.66
C THR A 49 6.41 -12.05 14.37
N PRO A 50 6.07 -11.80 13.09
CA PRO A 50 5.12 -10.76 12.74
C PRO A 50 3.71 -11.19 13.15
N PRO A 51 2.94 -10.30 13.79
CA PRO A 51 1.52 -10.54 14.03
C PRO A 51 0.71 -10.51 12.73
N THR A 52 -0.54 -10.96 12.80
CA THR A 52 -1.55 -10.75 11.75
C THR A 52 -2.15 -9.34 11.85
N VAL A 53 -2.77 -8.87 10.78
CA VAL A 53 -3.50 -7.57 10.78
C VAL A 53 -4.61 -7.57 11.84
N GLU A 54 -5.29 -8.71 12.01
CA GLU A 54 -6.30 -8.88 13.06
C GLU A 54 -5.71 -8.73 14.47
N ASN A 55 -4.54 -9.30 14.73
CA ASN A 55 -3.87 -9.16 16.03
C ASN A 55 -3.45 -7.70 16.28
N LEU A 56 -2.91 -7.02 15.28
CA LEU A 56 -2.57 -5.59 15.39
C LEU A 56 -3.79 -4.72 15.68
N TYR A 57 -4.94 -5.04 15.08
CA TYR A 57 -6.21 -4.37 15.37
C TYR A 57 -6.69 -4.65 16.79
N LYS A 58 -6.67 -5.91 17.24
CA LYS A 58 -7.07 -6.30 18.60
C LYS A 58 -6.17 -5.71 19.68
N GLU A 59 -4.88 -5.62 19.42
CA GLU A 59 -3.88 -5.04 20.34
C GLU A 59 -3.85 -3.51 20.28
N GLY A 60 -4.63 -2.87 19.40
CA GLY A 60 -4.76 -1.41 19.32
C GLY A 60 -3.65 -0.69 18.55
N TYR A 61 -2.79 -1.44 17.86
CA TYR A 61 -1.74 -0.90 16.99
C TYR A 61 -2.28 -0.38 15.65
N LEU A 62 -3.46 -0.87 15.24
CA LEU A 62 -4.22 -0.36 14.11
C LEU A 62 -5.51 0.27 14.60
N THR A 63 -5.74 1.54 14.22
CA THR A 63 -6.96 2.28 14.57
C THR A 63 -8.20 1.78 13.84
N GLU A 64 -8.01 1.13 12.68
CA GLU A 64 -9.09 0.57 11.87
C GLU A 64 -8.65 -0.74 11.23
N HIS A 65 -9.62 -1.57 10.86
CA HIS A 65 -9.37 -2.77 10.07
C HIS A 65 -9.05 -2.37 8.63
N VAL A 66 -7.80 -2.01 8.38
CA VAL A 66 -7.30 -1.62 7.06
C VAL A 66 -7.55 -2.76 6.07
N LYS A 67 -8.41 -2.49 5.08
CA LYS A 67 -8.75 -3.40 3.98
C LYS A 67 -8.23 -2.82 2.68
N THR A 68 -7.76 -3.69 1.79
CA THR A 68 -7.34 -3.32 0.43
C THR A 68 -8.44 -2.56 -0.29
N ALA A 69 -8.09 -1.79 -1.32
CA ALA A 69 -9.07 -1.08 -2.15
C ALA A 69 -10.09 -2.03 -2.82
N LYS A 70 -9.79 -3.34 -2.86
CA LYS A 70 -10.63 -4.42 -3.38
C LYS A 70 -11.45 -5.13 -2.29
N GLY A 71 -11.43 -4.64 -1.04
CA GLY A 71 -12.17 -5.23 0.09
C GLY A 71 -11.57 -6.52 0.65
N LYS A 72 -10.37 -6.92 0.19
CA LYS A 72 -9.62 -8.06 0.74
C LYS A 72 -8.77 -7.64 1.94
N GLU A 73 -8.54 -8.56 2.86
CA GLU A 73 -7.61 -8.36 3.98
C GLU A 73 -6.17 -8.31 3.48
N TYR A 74 -5.34 -7.52 4.16
CA TYR A 74 -3.90 -7.55 3.94
C TYR A 74 -3.30 -8.74 4.68
N THR A 75 -2.45 -9.50 3.99
CA THR A 75 -1.65 -10.55 4.60
C THR A 75 -0.26 -9.99 4.89
N ILE A 76 0.16 -10.01 6.15
CA ILE A 76 1.53 -9.67 6.53
C ILE A 76 2.39 -10.90 6.23
N THR A 77 3.17 -10.84 5.15
CA THR A 77 4.21 -11.82 4.86
C THR A 77 5.54 -11.24 5.29
N TYR A 78 6.19 -11.88 6.24
CA TYR A 78 7.57 -11.57 6.58
C TYR A 78 8.48 -12.47 5.78
N GLU A 79 8.99 -11.92 4.70
CA GLU A 79 10.25 -12.40 4.17
C GLU A 79 11.32 -11.84 5.10
N ALA A 80 11.86 -12.70 5.97
CA ALA A 80 13.16 -12.43 6.55
C ALA A 80 14.08 -12.19 5.35
N VAL A 81 14.46 -10.94 5.13
CA VAL A 81 15.58 -10.62 4.24
C VAL A 81 16.78 -11.27 4.91
N SER A 82 17.00 -12.55 4.61
CA SER A 82 18.25 -13.25 4.86
C SER A 82 19.28 -12.37 4.19
N GLY A 83 20.01 -11.60 5.01
CA GLY A 83 20.98 -10.64 4.55
C GLY A 83 21.82 -11.33 3.49
N GLY A 84 21.89 -10.73 2.31
CA GLY A 84 22.76 -11.20 1.25
C GLY A 84 24.19 -11.21 1.76
N THR A 85 24.61 -12.34 2.32
CA THR A 85 26.01 -12.75 2.38
C THR A 85 26.41 -13.07 0.95
N SER A 86 26.55 -12.04 0.13
CA SER A 86 27.22 -12.11 -1.18
C SER A 86 28.34 -11.10 -1.17
N LYS A 87 29.29 -11.36 -0.26
CA LYS A 87 30.65 -10.87 -0.40
C LYS A 87 31.60 -11.98 0.06
N SER A 88 31.88 -12.90 -0.84
CA SER A 88 33.23 -13.44 -1.02
C SER A 88 33.36 -14.05 -2.41
#